data_AF-A0A2N9NYV9-F1
#
_entry.id   AF-A0A2N9NYV9-F1
#
_cell.length_a   1.000
_cell.length_b   1.000
_cell.length_c   1.000
_cell.angle_alpha   90.00
_cell.angle_beta   90.00
_cell.angle_gamma   90.00
#
_symmetry.space_group_name_H-M   'P 1'
#
loop_
_entity.id
_entity.type
_entity.pdbx_description
1 polymer ?
#
loop_
_entity_poly.entity_id
_entity_poly.type
_entity_poly.pdbx_seq_one_letter_code
_entity_poly.pdbx_strand_id
1 'polypeptide(L)' 'MKTHAIHWKSTVSGSTGTGTKRFEKDEAERLATELNQDYPDIDHEAVIPASPAAQPAVLEPA' A
#
# COMPACT_ATOMS: atom_id res chain seq x y z
N MET A 1 11.28 -3.85 12.62
CA MET A 1 9.85 -4.20 12.82
C MET A 1 9.15 -4.14 11.48
N LYS A 2 8.30 -5.12 11.16
CA LYS A 2 7.60 -5.17 9.87
C LYS A 2 6.30 -4.35 9.91
N THR A 3 6.39 -3.09 9.53
CA THR A 3 5.29 -2.12 9.62
C THR A 3 4.78 -1.65 8.26
N HIS A 4 5.53 -1.88 7.17
CA HIS A 4 5.19 -1.38 5.85
C HIS A 4 4.54 -2.47 5.01
N ALA A 5 3.71 -2.09 4.05
CA ALA A 5 3.12 -2.94 3.04
C ALA A 5 3.31 -2.28 1.68
N ILE A 6 3.11 -3.03 0.60
CA ILE A 6 3.17 -2.48 -0.75
C ILE A 6 1.77 -2.07 -1.18
N HIS A 7 1.56 -0.78 -1.38
CA HIS A 7 0.42 -0.27 -2.12
C HIS A 7 0.75 -0.31 -3.60
N TRP A 8 -0.23 -0.64 -4.43
CA TRP A 8 -0.07 -0.68 -5.88
C TRP A 8 -1.24 0.04 -6.55
N LYS A 9 -0.94 0.71 -7.66
CA LYS A 9 -1.89 1.43 -8.49
C LYS A 9 -1.61 1.15 -9.95
N SER A 10 -2.53 0.46 -10.61
CA SER A 10 -2.47 0.25 -12.06
C SER A 10 -2.80 1.57 -12.78
N THR A 11 -1.88 2.04 -13.62
CA THR A 11 -2.11 3.22 -14.46
C THR A 11 -3.00 2.90 -15.66
N VAL A 12 -3.02 1.62 -16.08
CA VAL A 12 -3.82 1.12 -17.20
C VAL A 12 -5.30 0.97 -16.84
N SER A 13 -5.60 0.38 -15.68
CA SER A 13 -6.99 0.12 -15.25
C SER A 13 -7.52 1.13 -14.23
N GLY A 14 -6.64 1.92 -13.61
CA GLY A 14 -6.98 2.77 -12.47
C GLY A 14 -7.18 2.01 -11.15
N SER A 15 -7.09 0.68 -11.17
CA SER A 15 -7.27 -0.16 -9.99
C SER A 15 -6.15 0.06 -8.97
N THR A 16 -6.52 0.11 -7.69
CA THR A 16 -5.57 0.24 -6.57
C THR A 16 -5.78 -0.86 -5.55
N GLY A 17 -4.73 -1.25 -4.84
CA GLY A 17 -4.82 -2.17 -3.72
C GLY A 17 -3.59 -2.12 -2.82
N THR A 18 -3.73 -2.66 -1.61
CA THR A 18 -2.62 -2.77 -0.65
C THR A 18 -2.38 -4.23 -0.32
N GLY A 19 -1.14 -4.68 -0.46
CA GLY A 19 -0.73 -6.02 -0.05
C GLY A 19 -0.96 -6.25 1.45
N THR A 20 -1.31 -7.48 1.82
CA THR A 20 -1.51 -7.85 3.23
C THR A 20 -0.21 -8.23 3.94
N LYS A 21 0.85 -8.51 3.18
CA LYS A 21 2.16 -8.87 3.71
C LYS A 21 2.88 -7.62 4.23
N ARG A 22 3.38 -7.73 5.46
CA ARG A 22 4.19 -6.68 6.09
C ARG A 22 5.68 -6.92 5.90
N PHE A 23 6.38 -5.83 5.69
CA PHE A 23 7.81 -5.72 5.38
C PHE A 23 8.45 -4.69 6.30
N GLU A 24 9.77 -4.77 6.45
CA GLU A 24 10.54 -3.67 7.02
C GLU A 24 10.59 -2.52 6.02
N LYS A 25 10.86 -1.30 6.49
CA LYS A 25 10.84 -0.11 5.63
C LYS A 25 11.77 -0.27 4.42
N ASP A 26 13.04 -0.61 4.67
CA ASP A 26 14.06 -0.77 3.62
C ASP A 26 13.72 -1.92 2.65
N GLU A 27 13.23 -3.05 3.19
CA GLU A 27 12.76 -4.19 2.38
C GLU A 27 11.56 -3.81 1.50
N ALA A 28 10.63 -3.00 2.03
CA ALA A 28 9.46 -2.54 1.29
C ALA A 28 9.83 -1.54 0.18
N GLU A 29 10.70 -0.57 0.48
CA GLU A 29 11.16 0.44 -0.48
C GLU A 29 11.94 -0.20 -1.63
N ARG A 30 12.80 -1.17 -1.31
CA ARG A 30 13.51 -1.95 -2.31
C ARG A 30 12.55 -2.77 -3.17
N LEU A 31 11.62 -3.50 -2.55
CA LEU A 31 10.63 -4.30 -3.27
C LEU A 31 9.74 -3.43 -4.19
N ALA A 32 9.29 -2.28 -3.71
CA ALA A 32 8.52 -1.33 -4.52
C ALA A 32 9.32 -0.88 -5.74
N THR A 33 10.62 -0.58 -5.57
CA THR A 33 11.51 -0.20 -6.66
C THR A 33 11.65 -1.31 -7.70
N GLU A 34 11.90 -2.54 -7.26
CA GLU A 34 12.00 -3.70 -8.16
C GLU A 34 10.67 -3.91 -8.92
N LEU A 35 9.53 -3.86 -8.23
CA LEU A 35 8.22 -4.01 -8.85
C LEU A 35 7.89 -2.91 -9.85
N ASN A 36 8.30 -1.66 -9.60
CA ASN A 36 8.11 -0.57 -10.56
C ASN A 36 8.96 -0.75 -11.83
N GLN A 37 10.10 -1.42 -11.74
CA GLN A 37 10.93 -1.73 -12.91
C GLN A 37 10.35 -2.88 -13.74
N ASP A 38 9.89 -3.95 -13.08
CA ASP A 38 9.28 -5.11 -13.75
C ASP A 38 7.86 -4.81 -14.28
N TYR A 39 7.13 -3.92 -13.62
CA TYR A 39 5.74 -3.56 -13.94
C TYR A 39 5.57 -2.05 -14.07
N PRO A 40 6.06 -1.42 -15.15
CA PRO A 40 5.99 0.04 -15.34
C PRO A 40 4.56 0.59 -15.44
N ASP A 41 3.59 -0.27 -15.73
CA ASP A 41 2.16 0.04 -15.78
C ASP A 41 1.48 0.03 -14.40
N ILE A 42 2.22 -0.31 -13.34
CA ILE A 42 1.74 -0.39 -11.97
C ILE A 42 2.70 0.38 -11.07
N ASP A 43 2.20 1.47 -10.50
CA ASP A 43 2.91 2.25 -9.51
C ASP A 43 2.83 1.55 -8.15
N HIS A 44 3.98 1.09 -7.65
CA HIS A 44 4.14 0.42 -6.38
C HIS A 44 4.83 1.34 -5.37
N GLU A 45 4.28 1.44 -4.16
CA GLU A 45 4.81 2.29 -3.10
C GLU A 45 4.84 1.54 -1.76
N ALA A 46 5.90 1.75 -0.99
CA ALA A 46 6.00 1.27 0.39
C ALA A 46 5.20 2.21 1.31
N VAL A 47 4.08 1.71 1.85
CA VAL A 47 3.19 2.48 2.74
C VAL A 47 3.10 1.83 4.11
N ILE A 48 2.82 2.63 5.13
CA ILE A 48 2.38 2.09 6.43
C ILE A 48 0.86 1.89 6.32
N PRO A 49 0.34 0.66 6.20
CA PRO A 49 -1.08 0.44 6.12
C PRO A 49 -1.72 0.98 7.41
N ALA A 50 -2.68 1.89 7.25
CA ALA A 50 -3.51 2.31 8.37
C ALA A 50 -4.14 1.06 8.99
N SER A 51 -3.91 0.85 10.28
CA SER A 51 -4.50 -0.28 10.98
C SER A 51 -6.02 -0.18 10.84
N PRO A 52 -6.75 -1.25 10.51
CA PRO A 52 -8.22 -1.21 10.39
C PRO A 52 -8.95 -0.91 11.72
N ALA A 53 -8.23 -0.55 12.79
CA ALA A 53 -8.75 -0.22 14.11
C ALA A 53 -9.15 1.25 14.31
N ALA A 54 -9.25 2.05 13.24
CA ALA A 54 -9.85 3.37 13.31
C ALA A 54 -10.78 3.57 12.12
N GLN A 55 -11.93 2.89 12.17
CA GLN A 55 -13.12 3.43 11.53
C GLN A 55 -13.33 4.83 12.13
N PRO A 56 -13.40 5.93 11.36
CA PRO A 56 -14.00 7.14 11.89
C PRO A 56 -15.43 6.75 12.22
N ALA A 57 -15.77 6.74 13.52
CA ALA A 57 -17.14 6.64 13.95
C ALA A 57 -17.92 7.68 13.14
N VAL A 58 -18.71 7.21 12.18
CA VAL A 58 -19.66 8.03 11.44
C VAL A 58 -20.59 8.57 12.51
N LEU A 59 -20.38 9.83 12.89
CA LEU A 59 -21.26 10.56 13.78
C LEU A 59 -22.60 10.70 13.03
N GLU A 60 -23.56 9.83 13.34
CA GLU A 60 -24.96 10.02 12.96
C GLU A 60 -25.47 11.34 13.57
N PRO A 61 -26.10 12.24 12.79
CA PRO A 61 -26.79 13.40 13.35
C PRO A 61 -28.15 12.99 13.94
N ALA A 62 -28.53 13.71 15.00
CA ALA A 62 -29.70 13.52 15.86
C ALA A 62 -31.04 13.91 15.22
#